data_AF-A0A6G1T6I2-F1
#
_entry.id   AF-A0A6G1T6I2-F1
#
_cell.length_a   1.000
_cell.length_b   1.000
_cell.length_c   1.000
_cell.angle_alpha   90.00
_cell.angle_beta   90.00
_cell.angle_gamma   90.00
#
_symmetry.space_group_name_H-M   'P 1'
#
loop_
_entity.id
_entity.type
_entity.pdbx_description
1 polymer ?
#
loop_
_entity_poly.entity_id
_entity_poly.type
_entity_poly.pdbx_seq_one_letter_code
_entity_poly.pdbx_strand_id
1 'polypeptide(L)' 'MATKEKLSLTQLILIRLSTRGCQTLEELQAFTKAKRNVLLVTLTRLYKKGIIYRKWRKFGGRKFREYCLKHREEIV' A
#
# COMPACT_ATOMS: atom_id res chain seq x y z
N MET A 1 23.15 7.03 4.01
CA MET A 1 23.03 6.84 2.54
C MET A 1 21.90 5.86 2.25
N ALA A 2 21.12 6.12 1.20
CA ALA A 2 19.71 5.74 1.06
C ALA A 2 19.45 4.22 0.87
N THR A 3 19.09 3.53 1.94
CA THR A 3 18.61 2.13 1.91
C THR A 3 17.36 1.92 1.03
N LYS A 4 16.67 3.00 0.64
CA LYS A 4 15.50 2.95 -0.24
C LYS A 4 15.82 2.59 -1.70
N GLU A 5 17.04 2.86 -2.19
CA GLU A 5 17.37 2.61 -3.61
C GLU A 5 17.56 1.12 -3.93
N LYS A 6 17.77 0.27 -2.92
CA LYS A 6 17.91 -1.18 -3.08
C LYS A 6 16.61 -1.96 -2.89
N LEU A 7 15.52 -1.30 -2.50
CA LEU A 7 14.25 -1.96 -2.20
C LEU A 7 13.32 -1.91 -3.41
N SER A 8 12.74 -3.06 -3.74
CA SER A 8 11.67 -3.11 -4.74
C SER A 8 10.45 -2.31 -4.28
N LEU A 9 9.65 -1.84 -5.25
CA LEU A 9 8.40 -1.13 -4.96
C LEU A 9 7.48 -1.91 -4.01
N THR A 10 7.41 -3.24 -4.19
CA THR A 10 6.65 -4.13 -3.33
C THR A 10 7.14 -4.07 -1.89
N GLN A 11 8.45 -4.17 -1.66
CA GLN A 11 9.03 -4.09 -0.31
C GLN A 11 8.78 -2.72 0.31
N LEU A 12 8.93 -1.63 -0.46
CA LEU A 12 8.65 -0.29 0.03
C LEU A 12 7.19 -0.13 0.48
N ILE A 13 6.23 -0.65 -0.30
CA ILE A 13 4.80 -0.63 0.07
C ILE A 13 4.58 -1.45 1.34
N LEU A 14 5.09 -2.68 1.41
CA LEU A 14 4.87 -3.57 2.56
C LEU A 14 5.50 -3.02 3.85
N ILE A 15 6.71 -2.48 3.78
CA ILE A 15 7.36 -1.81 4.92
C ILE A 15 6.50 -0.62 5.36
N ARG A 16 6.06 0.21 4.41
CA ARG A 16 5.24 1.39 4.71
C ARG A 16 3.91 1.03 5.38
N LEU A 17 3.23 0.02 4.87
CA LEU A 17 1.98 -0.48 5.43
C LEU A 17 2.19 -1.21 6.76
N SER A 18 3.32 -1.89 6.96
CA SER A 18 3.67 -2.49 8.26
C SER A 18 3.84 -1.41 9.35
N THR A 19 4.47 -0.27 9.03
CA THR A 19 4.67 0.82 9.99
C THR A 19 3.41 1.67 10.26
N ARG A 20 2.51 1.83 9.27
CA ARG A 20 1.36 2.75 9.36
C ARG A 20 -0.01 2.05 9.36
N GLY A 21 -0.06 0.74 9.15
CA GLY A 21 -1.28 -0.06 9.01
C GLY A 21 -1.97 0.13 7.66
N CYS A 22 -2.58 1.30 7.47
CA CYS A 22 -3.38 1.66 6.29
C CYS A 22 -2.90 2.96 5.65
N GLN A 23 -2.83 3.00 4.32
CA GLN A 23 -2.47 4.19 3.56
C GLN A 23 -3.36 4.32 2.31
N THR A 24 -3.60 5.56 1.90
CA THR A 24 -4.23 5.89 0.61
C THR A 24 -3.23 5.71 -0.54
N LEU A 25 -3.76 5.71 -1.78
CA LEU A 25 -2.92 5.62 -2.97
C LEU A 25 -2.02 6.84 -3.11
N GLU A 26 -2.52 8.01 -2.74
CA GLU A 26 -1.80 9.29 -2.76
C GLU A 26 -0.61 9.27 -1.79
N GLU A 27 -0.78 8.76 -0.57
CA GLU A 27 0.30 8.64 0.40
C GLU A 27 1.38 7.63 -0.04
N LEU A 28 0.96 6.49 -0.60
CA LEU A 28 1.89 5.51 -1.16
C LEU A 28 2.66 6.09 -2.36
N GLN A 29 2.01 6.90 -3.18
CA GLN A 29 2.65 7.63 -4.28
C GLN A 29 3.66 8.65 -3.77
N ALA A 30 3.31 9.45 -2.77
CA ALA A 30 4.23 10.41 -2.15
C ALA A 30 5.45 9.71 -1.54
N PHE A 31 5.26 8.54 -0.92
CA PHE A 31 6.35 7.80 -0.27
C PHE A 31 7.29 7.10 -1.27
N THR A 32 6.72 6.42 -2.26
CA THR A 32 7.47 5.59 -3.23
C THR A 32 7.98 6.38 -4.42
N LYS A 33 7.42 7.57 -4.68
CA LYS A 33 7.63 8.37 -5.90
C LYS A 33 7.31 7.62 -7.20
N ALA A 34 6.57 6.50 -7.11
CA ALA A 34 6.20 5.69 -8.26
C ALA A 34 4.95 6.22 -8.97
N LYS A 35 4.81 5.92 -10.26
CA LYS A 35 3.61 6.26 -11.04
C LYS A 35 2.38 5.54 -10.47
N ARG A 36 1.24 6.25 -10.43
CA ARG A 36 -0.05 5.75 -9.89
C ARG A 36 -0.46 4.40 -10.48
N ASN A 37 -0.28 4.20 -11.79
CA ASN A 37 -0.63 2.95 -12.47
C ASN A 37 0.24 1.77 -12.01
N VAL A 38 1.54 2.00 -11.78
CA VAL A 38 2.47 0.97 -11.31
C VAL A 38 2.14 0.55 -9.88
N LEU A 39 1.77 1.51 -9.03
CA LEU A 39 1.26 1.24 -7.68
C LEU A 39 -0.03 0.42 -7.73
N LEU A 40 -0.99 0.79 -8.56
CA LEU A 40 -2.25 0.06 -8.70
C LEU A 40 -2.05 -1.40 -9.14
N VAL A 41 -1.17 -1.65 -10.09
CA VAL A 41 -0.82 -3.02 -10.52
C VAL A 41 -0.22 -3.80 -9.35
N THR A 42 0.74 -3.19 -8.63
CA THR A 42 1.41 -3.83 -7.48
C THR A 42 0.43 -4.14 -6.36
N LEU A 43 -0.39 -3.17 -5.96
CA LEU A 43 -1.44 -3.33 -4.95
C LEU A 43 -2.48 -4.38 -5.36
N THR A 44 -2.86 -4.43 -6.64
CA THR A 44 -3.80 -5.45 -7.14
C THR A 44 -3.19 -6.85 -7.04
N ARG A 45 -1.91 -7.01 -7.37
CA ARG A 45 -1.20 -8.29 -7.21
C ARG A 45 -1.10 -8.70 -5.74
N LEU A 46 -0.78 -7.77 -4.84
CA LEU A 46 -0.73 -8.03 -3.39
C LEU A 46 -2.10 -8.39 -2.82
N TYR A 47 -3.17 -7.73 -3.29
CA TYR A 47 -4.54 -8.05 -2.90
C TYR A 47 -4.96 -9.46 -3.36
N LYS A 48 -4.64 -9.82 -4.61
CA LYS A 48 -4.89 -11.18 -5.13
C LYS A 48 -4.14 -12.26 -4.35
N LYS A 49 -2.95 -11.94 -3.84
CA LYS A 49 -2.17 -12.82 -2.94
C LYS A 49 -2.69 -12.83 -1.50
N GLY A 50 -3.75 -12.10 -1.18
CA GLY A 50 -4.29 -12.03 0.18
C GLY A 50 -3.41 -11.29 1.19
N ILE A 51 -2.35 -10.59 0.76
CA ILE A 51 -1.40 -9.91 1.66
C ILE A 51 -1.95 -8.57 2.15
N ILE A 52 -2.71 -7.89 1.31
CA ILE A 52 -3.35 -6.60 1.65
C ILE A 52 -4.85 -6.70 1.40
N TYR A 53 -5.61 -5.86 2.10
CA TYR A 53 -7.01 -5.61 1.81
C TYR A 53 -7.22 -4.14 1.43
N ARG A 54 -8.38 -3.85 0.83
CA ARG A 54 -8.76 -2.50 0.41
C ARG A 54 -10.14 -2.15 0.94
N LYS A 55 -10.33 -0.91 1.41
CA LYS A 55 -11.62 -0.41 1.90
C LYS A 55 -11.85 1.03 1.45
N TRP A 56 -13.11 1.42 1.37
CA TRP A 56 -13.48 2.81 1.21
C TRP A 56 -13.61 3.46 2.59
N ARG A 57 -12.95 4.59 2.79
CA ARG A 57 -13.11 5.42 3.98
C ARG A 57 -13.69 6.77 3.56
N LYS A 58 -14.66 7.27 4.32
CA LYS A 58 -15.17 8.63 4.16
C LYS A 58 -14.38 9.55 5.09
N PHE A 59 -13.80 10.61 4.54
CA PHE A 59 -13.09 11.64 5.30
C PHE A 59 -13.41 13.01 4.68
N GLY A 60 -13.81 13.99 5.51
CA GLY A 60 -14.14 15.34 5.03
C GLY A 60 -15.20 15.37 3.92
N GLY A 61 -16.22 14.49 3.99
CA GLY A 61 -17.28 14.40 2.97
C GLY A 61 -16.90 13.65 1.69
N ARG A 62 -15.63 13.33 1.46
CA ARG A 62 -15.14 12.61 0.27
C ARG A 62 -14.81 11.15 0.58
N LYS A 63 -14.94 10.26 -0.41
CA LYS A 63 -14.58 8.83 -0.30
C LYS A 63 -13.16 8.62 -0.83
N PHE A 64 -12.30 8.03 -0.01
CA PHE A 64 -10.94 7.64 -0.36
C PHE A 64 -10.79 6.13 -0.28
N ARG A 65 -10.00 5.55 -1.18
CA ARG A 65 -9.68 4.14 -1.13
C ARG A 65 -8.36 3.95 -0.38
N GLU A 66 -8.44 3.23 0.74
CA GLU A 66 -7.30 2.86 1.57
C GLU A 66 -6.88 1.42 1.30
N TYR A 67 -5.59 1.17 1.45
CA TYR A 67 -4.95 -0.14 1.36
C TYR A 67 -4.26 -0.43 2.68
N CYS A 68 -4.51 -1.62 3.22
CA CYS A 68 -4.07 -2.01 4.56
C CYS A 68 -3.35 -3.35 4.50
N LEU A 69 -2.30 -3.52 5.29
CA LEU A 69 -1.65 -4.82 5.45
C LEU A 69 -2.56 -5.74 6.26
N LYS A 70 -2.68 -7.00 5.83
CA LYS A 70 -3.32 -8.03 6.66
C LYS A 70 -2.41 -8.46 7.80
N HIS A 71 -3.00 -8.86 8.92
CA HIS A 71 -2.23 -9.50 9.98
C HIS A 71 -1.74 -10.89 9.54
N ARG A 72 -0.64 -11.35 10.11
CA ARG A 72 0.00 -12.63 9.73
C ARG A 72 -0.97 -13.82 9.77
N GLU A 73 -1.92 -13.80 10.70
CA GLU A 73 -2.94 -14.82 10.90
C GLU A 73 -4.05 -14.79 9.82
N GLU A 74 -4.17 -13.69 9.08
CA GLU A 74 -5.20 -13.48 8.04
C GLU A 74 -4.68 -13.68 6.61
N ILE A 75 -3.38 -14.00 6.47
CA ILE A 75 -2.74 -14.31 5.19
C ILE A 75 -3.02 -15.78 4.90
N VAL A 76 -3.76 -16.02 3.82
CA VAL A 76 -4.18 -17.35 3.32
C VAL A 76 -3.11 -17.94 2.43
#